data_AF-X0AQ96-F1
#
_entry.id   AF-X0AQ96-F1
#
_cell.length_a   1.000
_cell.length_b   1.000
_cell.length_c   1.000
_cell.angle_alpha   90.00
_cell.angle_beta   90.00
_cell.angle_gamma   90.00
#
_symmetry.space_group_name_H-M   'P 1'
#
loop_
_entity.id
_entity.type
_entity.pdbx_description
1 polymer ?
#
loop_
_entity_poly.entity_id
_entity_poly.type
_entity_poly.pdbx_seq_one_letter_code
_entity_poly.pdbx_strand_id
1 'polypeptide(L)'
;MCSDVLGATIDIHSGGIDLAFPHHDNELAQSEAYFCEHGKGEHTWVNYFIHMGHLSISGSKMSKSLKNFQTIQDALATNYSSRGMRIVFLMGRWNDGVEISPDMRLQADNWESTISNFFINVKALLAEAGISHDVKSLSLSADGKASEGLLAELEQAKKDFEAALVNSIDTPKAMSVILKLVNTANVHLRDNKDADLVALESIARWITKIVGIFGLDSNASPPYEGLGWATVIASDVEPKTAVQPYAEVFTKVKSDVSGLSLESAEISALLEQDPTAEFESIASGGSRDPEQLTLPYLRAVSKLRDELRRIVSNQAPETKKAILSLTDRIRDEDLTNLGVYLDDRPDGQASLIKFIPAAELIAAREEKAAQAAEKARKKEEARLAREKADQEAREKAKVRPEDLFKGDERYSAWDEQGLPTKMKDGSDVPKSQLKGLKKQWDRQKKAHDDLKAKGLL
;
A
#
# COMPACT_ATOMS: atom_id res chain seq x y z
N MET A 1 40.47 20.73 18.96
CA MET A 1 39.13 20.94 18.38
C MET A 1 38.03 20.62 19.38
N CYS A 2 37.84 19.34 19.75
CA CYS A 2 36.74 18.96 20.65
C CYS A 2 36.81 19.69 22.00
N SER A 3 37.95 19.59 22.69
CA SER A 3 38.17 20.24 23.99
C SER A 3 38.21 21.77 23.94
N ASP A 4 38.44 22.37 22.77
CA ASP A 4 38.38 23.83 22.61
C ASP A 4 36.93 24.34 22.67
N VAL A 5 35.96 23.50 22.28
CA VAL A 5 34.53 23.82 22.26
C VAL A 5 33.83 23.34 23.53
N LEU A 6 34.11 22.11 23.96
CA LEU A 6 33.40 21.43 25.05
C LEU A 6 34.14 21.47 26.39
N GLY A 7 35.40 21.92 26.39
CA GLY A 7 36.24 22.00 27.59
C GLY A 7 37.01 20.71 27.88
N ALA A 8 37.52 20.61 29.11
CA ALA A 8 38.41 19.53 29.52
C ALA A 8 37.69 18.18 29.77
N THR A 9 36.37 18.18 29.94
CA THR A 9 35.58 16.97 30.19
C THR A 9 34.33 17.00 29.32
N ILE A 10 34.03 15.87 28.69
CA ILE A 10 32.91 15.71 27.75
C ILE A 10 32.00 14.59 28.26
N ASP A 11 30.69 14.79 28.20
CA ASP A 11 29.74 13.75 28.62
C ASP A 11 29.69 12.56 27.66
N ILE A 12 29.54 12.82 26.36
CA ILE A 12 29.40 11.79 25.33
C ILE A 12 30.34 12.09 24.16
N HIS A 13 31.17 11.10 23.81
CA HIS A 13 31.95 11.09 22.57
C HIS A 13 31.56 9.86 21.73
N SER A 14 31.44 10.00 20.41
CA SER A 14 30.84 8.95 19.58
C SER A 14 31.51 8.78 18.22
N GLY A 15 31.31 7.61 17.60
CA GLY A 15 31.83 7.29 16.28
C GLY A 15 31.44 5.89 15.81
N GLY A 16 31.83 5.49 14.60
CA GLY A 16 31.73 4.08 14.20
C GLY A 16 32.61 3.18 15.07
N ILE A 17 32.27 1.91 15.23
CA ILE A 17 33.05 0.94 16.02
C ILE A 17 34.49 0.75 15.52
N ASP A 18 34.75 1.02 14.24
CA ASP A 18 36.10 1.07 13.67
C ASP A 18 36.97 2.22 14.21
N LEU A 19 36.35 3.26 14.76
CA LEU A 19 37.07 4.38 15.38
C LEU A 19 37.43 4.11 16.84
N ALA A 20 36.86 3.09 17.49
CA ALA A 20 37.22 2.74 18.86
C ALA A 20 38.74 2.54 18.97
N PHE A 21 39.31 1.74 18.08
CA PHE A 21 40.75 1.54 18.00
C PHE A 21 41.27 1.67 16.56
N PRO A 22 42.37 2.40 16.32
CA PRO A 22 43.20 3.12 17.31
C PRO A 22 42.78 4.57 17.53
N HIS A 23 41.73 5.06 16.85
CA HIS A 23 41.46 6.50 16.77
C HIS A 23 41.06 7.10 18.12
N HIS A 24 39.98 6.63 18.74
CA HIS A 24 39.50 7.18 20.01
C HIS A 24 40.45 6.85 21.17
N ASP A 25 41.10 5.68 21.16
CA ASP A 25 42.18 5.35 22.11
C ASP A 25 43.31 6.41 22.07
N ASN A 26 43.72 6.83 20.87
CA ASN A 26 44.74 7.87 20.73
C ASN A 26 44.22 9.25 21.15
N GLU A 27 42.95 9.58 20.87
CA GLU A 27 42.35 10.84 21.31
C GLU A 27 42.27 10.93 22.84
N LEU A 28 41.91 9.82 23.49
CA LEU A 28 41.89 9.69 24.95
C LEU A 28 43.30 9.89 25.51
N ALA A 29 44.28 9.15 24.99
CA ALA A 29 45.67 9.24 25.43
C ALA A 29 46.24 10.65 25.28
N GLN A 30 45.96 11.34 24.17
CA GLN A 30 46.40 12.72 23.94
C GLN A 30 45.75 13.70 24.90
N SER A 31 44.43 13.59 25.07
CA SER A 31 43.65 14.56 25.85
C SER A 31 43.89 14.41 27.34
N GLU A 32 43.89 13.17 27.85
CA GLU A 32 44.15 12.93 29.27
C GLU A 32 45.59 13.25 29.66
N ALA A 33 46.57 12.98 28.79
CA ALA A 33 47.95 13.41 29.04
C ALA A 33 48.09 14.94 29.05
N TYR A 34 47.35 15.65 28.20
CA TYR A 34 47.36 17.12 28.15
C TYR A 34 46.74 17.75 29.41
N PHE A 35 45.60 17.21 29.87
CA PHE A 35 44.88 17.71 31.04
C PHE A 35 45.38 17.14 32.38
N CYS A 36 46.30 16.19 32.36
CA CYS A 36 46.87 15.60 33.57
C CYS A 36 47.57 16.66 34.43
N GLU A 37 47.09 16.83 35.66
CA GLU A 37 47.70 17.71 36.65
C GLU A 37 48.55 16.91 37.65
N HIS A 38 49.82 17.32 37.79
CA HIS A 38 50.76 16.66 38.71
C HIS A 38 50.24 16.73 40.15
N GLY A 39 50.05 15.55 40.77
CA GLY A 39 49.58 15.43 42.15
C GLY A 39 48.05 15.44 42.34
N LYS A 40 47.25 15.55 41.27
CA LYS A 40 45.78 15.47 41.33
C LYS A 40 45.20 14.14 40.83
N GLY A 41 46.01 13.29 40.20
CA GLY A 41 45.59 11.97 39.69
C GLY A 41 45.25 11.98 38.20
N GLU A 42 44.67 10.87 37.73
CA GLU A 42 44.23 10.70 36.35
C GLU A 42 43.06 11.65 36.03
N HIS A 43 43.05 12.22 34.82
CA HIS A 43 41.99 13.10 34.34
C HIS A 43 41.04 12.31 33.44
N THR A 44 39.73 12.36 33.71
CA THR A 44 38.72 11.74 32.82
C THR A 44 38.29 12.72 31.74
N TRP A 45 38.70 12.46 30.51
CA TRP A 45 38.34 13.33 29.38
C TRP A 45 36.90 13.10 28.89
N VAL A 46 36.43 11.85 28.86
CA VAL A 46 35.09 11.47 28.35
C VAL A 46 34.38 10.55 29.34
N ASN A 47 33.13 10.85 29.69
CA ASN A 47 32.32 10.01 30.59
C ASN A 47 31.74 8.77 29.88
N TYR A 48 31.24 8.93 28.66
CA TYR A 48 30.62 7.85 27.88
C TYR A 48 31.08 7.84 26.42
N PHE A 49 31.59 6.69 25.98
CA PHE A 49 31.83 6.42 24.57
C PHE A 49 30.65 5.66 23.95
N ILE A 50 30.16 6.13 22.82
CA ILE A 50 29.06 5.52 22.05
C ILE A 50 29.59 5.13 20.67
N HIS A 51 29.72 3.83 20.41
CA HIS A 51 30.23 3.31 19.14
C HIS A 51 29.17 2.58 18.32
N MET A 52 28.84 3.11 17.14
CA MET A 52 27.82 2.53 16.27
C MET A 52 28.36 1.30 15.52
N GLY A 53 27.55 0.25 15.43
CA GLY A 53 27.92 -0.99 14.75
C GLY A 53 28.12 -0.82 13.24
N HIS A 54 28.71 -1.85 12.62
CA HIS A 54 28.92 -1.85 11.17
C HIS A 54 27.62 -2.09 10.39
N LEU A 55 27.55 -1.51 9.19
CA LEU A 55 26.51 -1.83 8.21
C LEU A 55 27.03 -2.87 7.20
N SER A 56 26.33 -3.98 7.05
CA SER A 56 26.60 -5.02 6.05
C SER A 56 25.46 -5.16 5.05
N ILE A 57 25.81 -5.55 3.81
CA ILE A 57 24.84 -5.86 2.76
C ILE A 57 25.20 -7.24 2.20
N SER A 58 24.22 -8.15 2.15
CA SER A 58 24.37 -9.51 1.59
C SER A 58 25.55 -10.28 2.20
N GLY A 59 25.66 -10.30 3.53
CA GLY A 59 26.71 -11.02 4.25
C GLY A 59 28.14 -10.47 4.12
N SER A 60 28.36 -9.33 3.45
CA SER A 60 29.68 -8.70 3.32
C SER A 60 29.71 -7.31 3.96
N LYS A 61 30.78 -7.01 4.71
CA LYS A 61 31.06 -5.65 5.20
C LYS A 61 31.20 -4.72 4.01
N MET A 62 30.52 -3.56 4.04
CA MET A 62 30.78 -2.52 3.04
C MET A 62 32.14 -1.88 3.29
N SER A 63 33.05 -1.96 2.31
CA SER A 63 34.30 -1.23 2.37
C SER A 63 34.76 -0.77 0.98
N LYS A 64 35.48 0.36 0.94
CA LYS A 64 36.13 0.82 -0.29
C LYS A 64 37.10 -0.23 -0.86
N SER A 65 37.76 -1.01 0.02
CA SER A 65 38.70 -2.06 -0.38
C SER A 65 38.03 -3.27 -1.02
N LEU A 66 36.79 -3.60 -0.64
CA LEU A 66 36.00 -4.70 -1.22
C LEU A 66 35.20 -4.28 -2.47
N LYS A 67 35.27 -3.00 -2.87
CA LYS A 67 34.51 -2.40 -3.99
C LYS A 67 32.99 -2.69 -3.95
N ASN A 68 32.46 -3.00 -2.77
CA ASN A 68 31.07 -3.34 -2.52
C ASN A 68 30.34 -2.23 -1.74
N PHE A 69 30.84 -0.99 -1.81
CA PHE A 69 30.24 0.14 -1.13
C PHE A 69 29.17 0.77 -2.03
N GLN A 70 27.99 1.02 -1.45
CA GLN A 70 26.92 1.80 -2.07
C GLN A 70 26.96 3.19 -1.42
N THR A 71 26.98 4.26 -2.22
CA THR A 71 26.78 5.60 -1.63
C THR A 71 25.32 5.81 -1.29
N ILE A 72 25.03 6.76 -0.39
CA ILE A 72 23.64 7.16 -0.09
C ILE A 72 22.93 7.65 -1.36
N GLN A 73 23.62 8.40 -2.22
CA GLN A 73 23.07 8.87 -3.49
C GLN A 73 22.69 7.71 -4.41
N ASP A 74 23.56 6.71 -4.56
CA ASP A 74 23.25 5.56 -5.40
C ASP A 74 22.09 4.75 -4.82
N ALA A 75 22.04 4.57 -3.49
CA ALA A 75 20.96 3.88 -2.83
C ALA A 75 19.63 4.59 -3.06
N LEU A 76 19.58 5.92 -2.90
CA LEU A 76 18.39 6.75 -3.16
C LEU A 76 18.00 6.81 -4.65
N ALA A 77 18.92 6.52 -5.57
CA ALA A 77 18.63 6.39 -6.99
C ALA A 77 17.99 5.03 -7.36
N THR A 78 17.95 4.08 -6.42
CA THR A 78 17.22 2.81 -6.55
C THR A 78 15.81 2.92 -5.93
N ASN A 79 15.21 1.81 -5.50
CA ASN A 79 13.88 1.78 -4.89
C ASN A 79 13.87 2.22 -3.41
N TYR A 80 14.88 2.96 -2.94
CA TYR A 80 14.91 3.47 -1.57
C TYR A 80 14.37 4.90 -1.49
N SER A 81 13.36 5.10 -0.66
CA SER A 81 13.06 6.42 -0.12
C SER A 81 14.01 6.73 1.05
N SER A 82 14.25 8.02 1.32
CA SER A 82 15.03 8.47 2.48
C SER A 82 14.39 8.03 3.80
N ARG A 83 13.05 8.03 3.87
CA ARG A 83 12.28 7.54 5.00
C ARG A 83 12.43 6.02 5.16
N GLY A 84 12.21 5.25 4.10
CA GLY A 84 12.31 3.79 4.14
C GLY A 84 13.70 3.33 4.59
N MET A 85 14.75 4.01 4.13
CA MET A 85 16.12 3.74 4.59
C MET A 85 16.31 4.02 6.09
N ARG A 86 15.75 5.12 6.62
CA ARG A 86 15.77 5.40 8.07
C ARG A 86 14.98 4.36 8.86
N ILE A 87 13.83 3.92 8.36
CA ILE A 87 13.03 2.87 9.01
C ILE A 87 13.84 1.57 9.10
N VAL A 88 14.54 1.18 8.03
CA VAL A 88 15.45 0.02 8.06
C VAL A 88 16.51 0.17 9.15
N PHE A 89 17.11 1.35 9.32
CA PHE A 89 18.10 1.56 10.38
C PHE A 89 17.50 1.49 11.78
N LEU A 90 16.29 2.02 11.99
CA LEU A 90 15.60 1.96 13.29
C LEU A 90 15.20 0.53 13.70
N MET A 91 15.09 -0.39 12.73
CA MET A 91 14.82 -1.81 12.98
C MET A 91 16.03 -2.58 13.51
N GLY A 92 17.24 -2.01 13.43
CA GLY A 92 18.45 -2.54 14.06
C GLY A 92 18.80 -1.79 15.35
N ARG A 93 19.51 -2.44 16.27
CA ARG A 93 20.10 -1.75 17.43
C ARG A 93 21.31 -0.93 16.96
N TRP A 94 21.48 0.27 17.51
CA TRP A 94 22.54 1.19 17.07
C TRP A 94 23.96 0.65 17.32
N ASN A 95 24.15 -0.18 18.35
CA ASN A 95 25.44 -0.72 18.77
C ASN A 95 25.77 -2.09 18.16
N ASP A 96 24.80 -2.73 17.51
CA ASP A 96 24.98 -4.02 16.84
C ASP A 96 25.30 -3.80 15.35
N GLY A 97 25.90 -4.81 14.73
CA GLY A 97 26.02 -4.83 13.27
C GLY A 97 24.64 -4.94 12.62
N VAL A 98 24.28 -4.00 11.74
CA VAL A 98 23.02 -4.04 11.00
C VAL A 98 23.26 -4.67 9.62
N GLU A 99 22.57 -5.77 9.33
CA GLU A 99 22.56 -6.36 7.98
C GLU A 99 21.28 -5.95 7.25
N ILE A 100 21.45 -5.23 6.13
CA ILE A 100 20.33 -4.89 5.26
C ILE A 100 20.00 -6.09 4.38
N SER A 101 19.02 -6.88 4.78
CA SER A 101 18.46 -7.99 4.00
C SER A 101 17.21 -7.57 3.20
N PRO A 102 16.83 -8.30 2.15
CA PRO A 102 15.53 -8.12 1.48
C PRO A 102 14.34 -8.22 2.44
N ASP A 103 14.40 -9.13 3.42
CA ASP A 103 13.34 -9.30 4.41
C ASP A 103 13.22 -8.08 5.35
N MET A 104 14.35 -7.50 5.76
CA MET A 104 14.36 -6.30 6.59
C MET A 104 13.75 -5.10 5.85
N ARG A 105 14.01 -5.00 4.53
CA ARG A 105 13.37 -3.99 3.68
C ARG A 105 11.86 -4.19 3.60
N LEU A 106 11.41 -5.43 3.33
CA LEU A 106 9.99 -5.74 3.29
C LEU A 106 9.29 -5.44 4.63
N GLN A 107 9.96 -5.70 5.75
CA GLN A 107 9.45 -5.32 7.07
C GLN A 107 9.32 -3.81 7.22
N ALA A 108 10.33 -3.04 6.78
CA ALA A 108 10.29 -1.58 6.79
C ALA A 108 9.15 -1.02 5.93
N ASP A 109 8.98 -1.53 4.72
CA ASP A 109 7.92 -1.12 3.80
C ASP A 109 6.52 -1.43 4.39
N ASN A 110 6.34 -2.62 4.97
CA ASN A 110 5.10 -2.99 5.64
C ASN A 110 4.80 -2.12 6.87
N TRP A 111 5.83 -1.79 7.65
CA TRP A 111 5.69 -0.89 8.79
C TRP A 111 5.26 0.49 8.30
N GLU A 112 5.95 1.07 7.31
CA GLU A 112 5.59 2.38 6.74
C GLU A 112 4.17 2.39 6.21
N SER A 113 3.80 1.39 5.40
CA SER A 113 2.46 1.27 4.83
C SER A 113 1.39 1.19 5.93
N THR A 114 1.64 0.44 7.00
CA THR A 114 0.70 0.32 8.13
C THR A 114 0.48 1.66 8.83
N ILE A 115 1.54 2.42 9.09
CA ILE A 115 1.46 3.74 9.72
C ILE A 115 0.78 4.75 8.78
N SER A 116 1.14 4.76 7.50
CA SER A 116 0.51 5.61 6.48
C SER A 116 -0.99 5.37 6.37
N ASN A 117 -1.41 4.11 6.26
CA ASN A 117 -2.82 3.74 6.17
C ASN A 117 -3.59 4.12 7.44
N PHE A 118 -2.98 3.98 8.61
CA PHE A 118 -3.57 4.44 9.86
C PHE A 118 -3.82 5.96 9.83
N PHE A 119 -2.81 6.76 9.47
CA PHE A 119 -2.97 8.20 9.35
C PHE A 119 -4.06 8.60 8.34
N ILE A 120 -4.07 7.97 7.16
CA ILE A 120 -5.08 8.23 6.12
C ILE A 120 -6.50 7.95 6.64
N ASN A 121 -6.70 6.83 7.33
CA ASN A 121 -8.02 6.48 7.86
C ASN A 121 -8.46 7.45 8.97
N VAL A 122 -7.56 7.81 9.90
CA VAL A 122 -7.87 8.77 10.97
C VAL A 122 -8.22 10.14 10.38
N LYS A 123 -7.43 10.64 9.42
CA LYS A 123 -7.72 11.90 8.72
C LYS A 123 -9.09 11.89 8.06
N ALA A 124 -9.40 10.81 7.32
CA ALA A 124 -10.68 10.68 6.62
C ALA A 124 -11.88 10.71 7.58
N LEU A 125 -11.77 10.03 8.72
CA LEU A 125 -12.83 10.01 9.75
C LEU A 125 -13.00 11.38 10.43
N LEU A 126 -11.91 12.05 10.78
CA LEU A 126 -11.96 13.40 11.37
C LEU A 126 -12.56 14.43 10.39
N ALA A 127 -12.16 14.35 9.12
CA ALA A 127 -12.66 15.20 8.05
C ALA A 127 -14.16 15.03 7.82
N GLU A 128 -14.69 13.80 7.95
CA GLU A 128 -16.12 13.50 7.88
C GLU A 128 -16.89 14.07 9.06
N ALA A 129 -16.37 13.90 10.29
CA ALA A 129 -17.01 14.37 11.51
C ALA A 129 -17.11 15.91 11.61
N GLY A 130 -16.58 16.64 10.63
CA GLY A 130 -16.54 18.10 10.62
C GLY A 130 -15.57 18.67 11.65
N ILE A 131 -14.66 17.84 12.17
CA ILE A 131 -13.63 18.26 13.10
C ILE A 131 -12.55 18.97 12.27
N SER A 132 -12.66 20.30 12.18
CA SER A 132 -11.61 21.16 11.66
C SER A 132 -10.38 21.01 12.57
N HIS A 133 -9.19 20.86 11.97
CA HIS A 133 -7.91 20.78 12.70
C HIS A 133 -7.60 22.01 13.60
N ASP A 134 -8.41 23.07 13.49
CA ASP A 134 -8.46 24.16 14.45
C ASP A 134 -9.19 23.74 15.72
N VAL A 135 -8.46 23.25 16.72
CA VAL A 135 -8.55 23.73 18.11
C VAL A 135 -7.28 23.31 18.85
N LYS A 136 -6.50 24.33 19.23
CA LYS A 136 -5.54 24.39 20.34
C LYS A 136 -5.71 23.26 21.35
N SER A 137 -4.63 22.53 21.60
CA SER A 137 -4.34 21.91 22.90
C SER A 137 -5.58 21.26 23.55
N LEU A 138 -5.91 20.05 23.10
CA LEU A 138 -6.42 19.08 24.07
C LEU A 138 -5.21 18.64 24.91
N SER A 139 -4.80 19.58 25.78
CA SER A 139 -4.10 19.28 27.00
C SER A 139 -4.76 18.05 27.58
N LEU A 140 -3.94 17.01 27.82
CA LEU A 140 -4.26 15.90 28.70
C LEU A 140 -4.94 16.48 29.93
N SER A 141 -6.27 16.46 29.97
CA SER A 141 -7.01 16.78 31.17
C SER A 141 -6.70 15.63 32.10
N ALA A 142 -5.70 15.89 32.94
CA ALA A 142 -5.33 15.13 34.11
C ALA A 142 -6.48 15.15 35.12
N ASP A 143 -7.61 14.58 34.73
CA ASP A 143 -8.60 14.09 35.68
C ASP A 143 -8.25 12.61 35.86
N GLY A 144 -7.68 12.28 37.02
CA GLY A 144 -7.15 10.96 37.39
C GLY A 144 -8.20 9.85 37.49
N LYS A 145 -9.13 9.76 36.54
CA LYS A 145 -9.84 8.52 36.23
C LYS A 145 -8.94 7.67 35.34
N ALA A 146 -8.86 6.39 35.65
CA ALA A 146 -8.19 5.43 34.78
C ALA A 146 -8.79 5.55 33.39
N SER A 147 -7.94 5.90 32.43
CA SER A 147 -8.26 5.86 31.02
C SER A 147 -8.76 4.45 30.68
N GLU A 148 -9.95 4.32 30.07
CA GLU A 148 -10.49 3.05 29.57
C GLU A 148 -10.30 2.99 28.05
N GLY A 149 -10.28 1.77 27.47
CA GLY A 149 -10.22 1.58 26.02
C GLY A 149 -8.92 2.07 25.36
N LEU A 150 -9.03 2.71 24.20
CA LEU A 150 -7.88 3.09 23.35
C LEU A 150 -6.93 4.10 24.01
N LEU A 151 -7.46 5.01 24.83
CA LEU A 151 -6.62 5.97 25.55
C LEU A 151 -5.76 5.25 26.61
N ALA A 152 -6.22 4.12 27.18
CA ALA A 152 -5.45 3.33 28.13
C ALA A 152 -4.26 2.66 27.43
N GLU A 153 -4.53 2.09 26.26
CA GLU A 153 -3.52 1.51 25.37
C GLU A 153 -2.49 2.55 24.93
N LEU A 154 -2.91 3.79 24.65
CA LEU A 154 -1.99 4.89 24.36
C LEU A 154 -1.07 5.21 25.55
N GLU A 155 -1.61 5.35 26.76
CA GLU A 155 -0.79 5.62 27.95
C GLU A 155 0.18 4.48 28.26
N GLN A 156 -0.22 3.23 28.04
CA GLN A 156 0.69 2.10 28.17
C GLN A 156 1.78 2.12 27.09
N ALA A 157 1.41 2.41 25.83
CA ALA A 157 2.36 2.51 24.74
C ALA A 157 3.40 3.64 24.98
N LYS A 158 2.99 4.77 25.55
CA LYS A 158 3.93 5.84 25.96
C LYS A 158 4.97 5.35 26.95
N LYS A 159 4.55 4.62 28.00
CA LYS A 159 5.45 4.05 29.01
C LYS A 159 6.38 3.00 28.42
N ASP A 160 5.84 2.10 27.60
CA ASP A 160 6.62 1.04 26.96
C ASP A 160 7.64 1.61 25.96
N PHE A 161 7.26 2.68 25.24
CA PHE A 161 8.14 3.40 24.33
C PHE A 161 9.27 4.12 25.06
N GLU A 162 8.95 4.83 26.15
CA GLU A 162 9.96 5.48 26.99
C GLU A 162 10.93 4.46 27.58
N ALA A 163 10.41 3.35 28.15
CA ALA A 163 11.21 2.25 28.68
C ALA A 163 12.17 1.66 27.63
N ALA A 164 11.75 1.57 26.36
CA ALA A 164 12.61 1.15 25.27
C ALA A 164 13.75 2.15 25.00
N LEU A 165 13.43 3.45 24.92
CA LEU A 165 14.44 4.47 24.61
C LEU A 165 15.46 4.68 25.73
N VAL A 166 15.04 4.63 27.00
CA VAL A 166 15.97 4.75 28.13
C VAL A 166 16.83 3.50 28.33
N ASN A 167 16.44 2.38 27.73
CA ASN A 167 17.23 1.16 27.70
C ASN A 167 18.19 1.12 26.49
N SER A 168 19.21 1.99 26.52
CA SER A 168 20.22 2.09 25.46
C SER A 168 19.62 2.34 24.07
N ILE A 169 18.65 3.25 23.98
CA ILE A 169 18.04 3.71 22.72
C ILE A 169 17.56 2.51 21.88
N ASP A 170 16.73 1.64 22.48
CA ASP A 170 16.21 0.42 21.82
C ASP A 170 15.13 0.78 20.78
N THR A 171 15.58 1.30 19.63
CA THR A 171 14.69 1.67 18.52
C THR A 171 13.91 0.49 17.95
N PRO A 172 14.43 -0.75 17.84
CA PRO A 172 13.62 -1.88 17.38
C PRO A 172 12.40 -2.13 18.28
N LYS A 173 12.60 -2.09 19.61
CA LYS A 173 11.50 -2.23 20.56
C LYS A 173 10.52 -1.06 20.47
N ALA A 174 11.03 0.17 20.36
CA ALA A 174 10.20 1.36 20.20
C ALA A 174 9.31 1.30 18.94
N MET A 175 9.87 0.88 17.80
CA MET A 175 9.14 0.68 16.53
C MET A 175 8.05 -0.39 16.65
N SER A 176 8.33 -1.47 17.40
CA SER A 176 7.35 -2.53 17.70
C SER A 176 6.19 -2.03 18.56
N VAL A 177 6.44 -1.17 19.55
CA VAL A 177 5.39 -0.55 20.39
C VAL A 177 4.44 0.29 19.54
N ILE A 178 4.97 1.11 18.63
CA ILE A 178 4.16 1.92 17.71
C ILE A 178 3.27 1.03 16.84
N LEU A 179 3.86 -0.02 16.23
CA LEU A 179 3.13 -0.94 15.37
C LEU A 179 2.01 -1.67 16.12
N LYS A 180 2.29 -2.13 17.35
CA LYS A 180 1.29 -2.78 18.21
C LYS A 180 0.12 -1.84 18.50
N LEU A 181 0.39 -0.58 18.86
CA LEU A 181 -0.65 0.40 19.13
C LEU A 181 -1.53 0.67 17.91
N VAL A 182 -0.93 0.84 16.73
CA VAL A 182 -1.68 1.02 15.47
C VAL A 182 -2.55 -0.19 15.14
N ASN A 183 -2.04 -1.40 15.33
CA ASN A 183 -2.83 -2.62 15.11
C ASN A 183 -4.02 -2.70 16.06
N THR A 184 -3.85 -2.36 17.34
CA THR A 184 -4.94 -2.27 18.32
C THR A 184 -5.99 -1.24 17.89
N ALA A 185 -5.56 -0.05 17.45
CA ALA A 185 -6.46 0.99 16.96
C ALA A 185 -7.24 0.57 15.69
N ASN A 186 -6.57 -0.09 14.74
CA ASN A 186 -7.19 -0.61 13.52
C ASN A 186 -8.22 -1.71 13.81
N VAL A 187 -7.93 -2.60 14.77
CA VAL A 187 -8.90 -3.60 15.25
C VAL A 187 -10.12 -2.91 15.86
N HIS A 188 -9.91 -1.90 16.70
CA HIS A 188 -11.00 -1.14 17.29
C HIS A 188 -11.88 -0.45 16.23
N LEU A 189 -11.28 0.16 15.21
CA LEU A 189 -11.98 0.76 14.07
C LEU A 189 -12.84 -0.23 13.28
N ARG A 190 -12.37 -1.47 13.13
CA ARG A 190 -13.11 -2.51 12.41
C ARG A 190 -14.29 -3.05 13.23
N ASP A 191 -14.09 -3.23 14.53
CA ASP A 191 -15.01 -3.97 15.38
C ASP A 191 -16.07 -3.07 16.05
N ASN A 192 -15.87 -1.75 16.08
CA ASN A 192 -16.79 -0.78 16.69
C ASN A 192 -17.36 0.18 15.63
N LYS A 193 -18.70 0.27 15.57
CA LYS A 193 -19.38 1.17 14.62
C LYS A 193 -19.24 2.65 15.01
N ASP A 194 -19.17 2.94 16.31
CA ASP A 194 -18.92 4.27 16.84
C ASP A 194 -17.44 4.37 17.23
N ALA A 195 -16.63 4.85 16.29
CA ALA A 195 -15.20 5.00 16.52
C ALA A 195 -14.95 6.12 17.55
N ASP A 196 -14.11 5.85 18.56
CA ASP A 196 -13.61 6.88 19.48
C ASP A 196 -12.61 7.80 18.75
N LEU A 197 -13.16 8.81 18.06
CA LEU A 197 -12.37 9.75 17.26
C LEU A 197 -11.34 10.52 18.09
N VAL A 198 -11.66 10.83 19.34
CA VAL A 198 -10.75 11.56 20.24
C VAL A 198 -9.54 10.69 20.58
N ALA A 199 -9.76 9.41 20.91
CA ALA A 199 -8.68 8.48 21.15
C ALA A 199 -7.83 8.25 19.90
N LEU A 200 -8.46 8.07 18.74
CA LEU A 200 -7.78 7.86 17.47
C LEU A 200 -6.91 9.06 17.06
N GLU A 201 -7.44 10.28 17.21
CA GLU A 201 -6.68 11.50 16.97
C GLU A 201 -5.49 11.60 17.93
N SER A 202 -5.71 11.31 19.22
CA SER A 202 -4.64 11.35 20.25
C SER A 202 -3.51 10.38 19.94
N ILE A 203 -3.84 9.16 19.50
CA ILE A 203 -2.88 8.15 19.03
C ILE A 203 -2.15 8.68 17.80
N ALA A 204 -2.87 9.16 16.77
CA ALA A 204 -2.26 9.65 15.54
C ALA A 204 -1.29 10.81 15.78
N ARG A 205 -1.65 11.77 16.64
CA ARG A 205 -0.79 12.90 17.00
C ARG A 205 0.44 12.45 17.79
N TRP A 206 0.28 11.52 18.73
CA TRP A 206 1.43 10.96 19.45
C TRP A 206 2.40 10.26 18.49
N ILE A 207 1.90 9.42 17.58
CA ILE A 207 2.73 8.76 16.57
C ILE A 207 3.40 9.79 15.65
N THR A 208 2.66 10.82 15.21
CA THR A 208 3.19 11.93 14.38
C THR A 208 4.41 12.58 15.05
N LYS A 209 4.31 12.87 16.35
CA LYS A 209 5.43 13.39 17.12
C LYS A 209 6.61 12.43 17.16
N ILE A 210 6.37 11.15 17.43
CA ILE A 210 7.44 10.15 17.52
C ILE A 210 8.16 9.96 16.17
N VAL A 211 7.41 9.82 15.06
CA VAL A 211 8.03 9.67 13.74
C VAL A 211 8.77 10.95 13.31
N GLY A 212 8.32 12.12 13.77
CA GLY A 212 9.04 13.38 13.64
C GLY A 212 10.36 13.41 14.42
N ILE A 213 10.37 12.95 15.67
CA ILE A 213 11.58 12.81 16.51
C ILE A 213 12.58 11.83 15.87
N PHE A 214 12.09 10.72 15.31
CA PHE A 214 12.91 9.75 14.58
C PHE A 214 13.37 10.24 13.19
N GLY A 215 12.95 11.44 12.77
CA GLY A 215 13.35 12.01 11.48
C GLY A 215 12.81 11.25 10.28
N LEU A 216 11.68 10.55 10.44
CA LEU A 216 11.04 9.81 9.35
C LEU A 216 10.25 10.72 8.41
N ASP A 217 10.06 11.98 8.79
CA ASP A 217 9.41 12.98 7.96
C ASP A 217 10.33 14.18 7.75
N SER A 218 10.73 14.43 6.50
CA SER A 218 11.60 15.55 6.15
C SER A 218 10.93 16.92 6.24
N ASN A 219 9.59 16.95 6.21
CA ASN A 219 8.79 18.18 6.23
C ASN A 219 8.29 18.51 7.65
N ALA A 220 8.40 17.56 8.57
CA ALA A 220 7.98 17.76 9.95
C ALA A 220 9.01 18.58 10.74
N SER A 221 8.53 19.44 11.63
CA SER A 221 9.37 20.24 12.52
C SER A 221 8.84 20.27 13.94
N PRO A 222 9.71 20.40 14.96
CA PRO A 222 9.27 20.59 16.35
C PRO A 222 8.33 21.80 16.47
N PRO A 223 7.23 21.72 17.25
CA PRO A 223 6.91 20.66 18.22
C PRO A 223 6.17 19.42 17.68
N TYR A 224 6.04 19.27 16.35
CA TYR A 224 5.38 18.15 15.67
C TYR A 224 3.88 18.04 15.92
N GLU A 225 3.17 19.17 15.90
CA GLU A 225 1.74 19.30 16.22
C GLU A 225 0.79 18.92 15.07
N GLY A 226 1.34 18.46 13.94
CA GLY A 226 0.56 17.99 12.79
C GLY A 226 -0.18 16.68 13.05
N LEU A 227 -0.79 16.14 12.00
CA LEU A 227 -1.38 14.80 12.03
C LEU A 227 -0.95 14.03 10.77
N GLY A 228 -0.27 12.91 10.99
CA GLY A 228 0.31 12.09 9.95
C GLY A 228 1.56 12.68 9.31
N TRP A 229 1.89 12.19 8.11
CA TRP A 229 2.99 12.72 7.33
C TRP A 229 2.69 14.17 6.91
N ALA A 230 3.63 15.07 7.16
CA ALA A 230 3.58 16.47 6.81
C ALA A 230 3.67 16.63 5.29
N THR A 231 2.57 17.11 4.73
CA THR A 231 2.49 17.56 3.34
C THR A 231 2.32 19.07 3.38
N VAL A 232 3.23 19.81 2.76
CA VAL A 232 3.16 21.27 2.70
C VAL A 232 3.27 21.73 1.26
N ILE A 233 2.41 22.68 0.88
CA ILE A 233 2.59 23.40 -0.37
C ILE A 233 3.88 24.22 -0.26
N ALA A 234 4.81 23.97 -1.18
CA ALA A 234 6.11 24.65 -1.24
C ALA A 234 5.93 26.17 -1.11
N SER A 235 6.79 26.83 -0.35
CA SER A 235 6.60 28.24 0.06
C SER A 235 6.49 29.22 -1.11
N ASP A 236 7.06 28.85 -2.26
CA ASP A 236 7.05 29.58 -3.53
C ASP A 236 5.79 29.33 -4.39
N VAL A 237 4.92 28.38 -4.00
CA VAL A 237 3.68 28.06 -4.70
C VAL A 237 2.49 28.70 -3.98
N GLU A 238 1.65 29.43 -4.72
CA GLU A 238 0.40 29.96 -4.18
C GLU A 238 -0.61 28.84 -3.88
N PRO A 239 -1.28 28.83 -2.71
CA PRO A 239 -2.28 27.82 -2.38
C PRO A 239 -3.36 27.63 -3.45
N LYS A 240 -3.78 28.73 -4.09
CA LYS A 240 -4.78 28.72 -5.16
C LYS A 240 -4.33 27.87 -6.36
N THR A 241 -3.05 27.95 -6.74
CA THR A 241 -2.48 27.16 -7.83
C THR A 241 -2.46 25.67 -7.50
N ALA A 242 -2.16 25.32 -6.24
CA ALA A 242 -2.15 23.91 -5.81
C ALA A 242 -3.55 23.27 -5.79
N VAL A 243 -4.59 24.05 -5.50
CA VAL A 243 -5.98 23.56 -5.43
C VAL A 243 -6.69 23.61 -6.78
N GLN A 244 -6.17 24.37 -7.75
CA GLN A 244 -6.79 24.57 -9.06
C GLN A 244 -7.27 23.26 -9.74
N PRO A 245 -6.49 22.16 -9.79
CA PRO A 245 -6.96 20.91 -10.41
C PRO A 245 -8.23 20.34 -9.77
N TYR A 246 -8.41 20.52 -8.46
CA TYR A 246 -9.58 20.08 -7.71
C TYR A 246 -10.80 20.96 -7.99
N ALA A 247 -10.59 22.27 -8.11
CA ALA A 247 -11.63 23.22 -8.49
C ALA A 247 -12.11 23.00 -9.94
N GLU A 248 -11.19 22.63 -10.85
CA GLU A 248 -11.51 22.26 -12.23
C GLU A 248 -12.35 20.97 -12.29
N VAL A 249 -11.98 19.94 -11.51
CA VAL A 249 -12.78 18.72 -11.38
C VAL A 249 -14.17 19.04 -10.84
N PHE A 250 -14.29 19.86 -9.80
CA PHE A 250 -15.58 20.30 -9.27
C PHE A 250 -16.44 20.98 -10.35
N THR A 251 -15.85 21.92 -11.10
CA THR A 251 -16.54 22.64 -12.18
C THR A 251 -17.00 21.70 -13.29
N LYS A 252 -16.15 20.77 -13.70
CA LYS A 252 -16.46 19.74 -14.70
C LYS A 252 -17.62 18.85 -14.23
N VAL A 253 -17.56 18.35 -12.99
CA VAL A 253 -18.62 17.50 -12.41
C VAL A 253 -19.94 18.27 -12.32
N LYS A 254 -19.91 19.52 -11.86
CA LYS A 254 -21.09 20.40 -11.81
C LYS A 254 -21.73 20.57 -13.19
N SER A 255 -20.92 20.80 -14.22
CA SER A 255 -21.38 20.89 -15.61
C SER A 255 -22.01 19.58 -16.11
N ASP A 256 -21.34 18.45 -15.88
CA ASP A 256 -21.82 17.14 -16.33
C ASP A 256 -23.13 16.74 -15.66
N VAL A 257 -23.26 16.99 -14.35
CA VAL A 257 -24.50 16.73 -13.59
C VAL A 257 -25.63 17.63 -14.06
N SER A 258 -25.36 18.91 -14.32
CA SER A 258 -26.36 19.84 -14.86
C SER A 258 -26.86 19.37 -16.23
N GLY A 259 -25.96 18.82 -17.06
CA GLY A 259 -26.29 18.27 -18.38
C GLY A 259 -27.23 17.06 -18.35
N LEU A 260 -27.31 16.34 -17.23
CA LEU A 260 -28.23 15.21 -17.06
C LEU A 260 -29.69 15.63 -16.85
N SER A 261 -29.95 16.92 -16.55
CA SER A 261 -31.30 17.48 -16.36
C SER A 261 -32.17 16.67 -15.39
N LEU A 262 -31.61 16.32 -14.23
CA LEU A 262 -32.26 15.47 -13.23
C LEU A 262 -33.26 16.25 -12.39
N GLU A 263 -34.47 15.71 -12.20
CA GLU A 263 -35.48 16.27 -11.30
C GLU A 263 -35.22 15.83 -9.85
N SER A 264 -34.28 16.51 -9.16
CA SER A 264 -34.02 16.34 -7.73
C SER A 264 -33.73 17.68 -7.06
N ALA A 265 -34.45 17.96 -5.98
CA ALA A 265 -34.24 19.16 -5.16
C ALA A 265 -32.86 19.13 -4.49
N GLU A 266 -32.42 17.95 -4.05
CA GLU A 266 -31.12 17.74 -3.42
C GLU A 266 -29.97 17.97 -4.41
N ILE A 267 -30.06 17.43 -5.63
CA ILE A 267 -29.07 17.71 -6.69
C ILE A 267 -29.02 19.21 -6.99
N SER A 268 -30.18 19.87 -7.11
CA SER A 268 -30.24 21.31 -7.38
C SER A 268 -29.55 22.13 -6.27
N ALA A 269 -29.83 21.81 -5.00
CA ALA A 269 -29.19 22.45 -3.86
C ALA A 269 -27.67 22.19 -3.79
N LEU A 270 -27.22 20.98 -4.14
CA LEU A 270 -25.79 20.64 -4.21
C LEU A 270 -25.08 21.38 -5.35
N LEU A 271 -25.74 21.57 -6.50
CA LEU A 271 -25.20 22.34 -7.62
C LEU A 271 -25.05 23.83 -7.27
N GLU A 272 -25.88 24.38 -6.39
CA GLU A 272 -25.77 25.77 -5.94
C GLU A 272 -24.61 26.02 -4.96
N GLN A 273 -24.03 24.97 -4.36
CA GLN A 273 -22.91 25.12 -3.42
C GLN A 273 -21.68 25.72 -4.12
N ASP A 274 -21.01 26.63 -3.41
CA ASP A 274 -19.72 27.20 -3.80
C ASP A 274 -18.67 26.92 -2.70
N PRO A 275 -17.76 25.95 -2.93
CA PRO A 275 -16.69 25.63 -1.99
C PRO A 275 -15.61 26.72 -1.86
N THR A 276 -15.62 27.73 -2.75
CA THR A 276 -14.55 28.74 -2.83
C THR A 276 -14.45 29.57 -1.55
N ALA A 277 -15.58 29.93 -0.94
CA ALA A 277 -15.57 30.71 0.30
C ALA A 277 -14.93 29.95 1.48
N GLU A 278 -15.18 28.63 1.59
CA GLU A 278 -14.54 27.80 2.61
C GLU A 278 -13.04 27.66 2.35
N PHE A 279 -12.63 27.44 1.10
CA PHE A 279 -11.22 27.45 0.70
C PHE A 279 -10.52 28.78 1.05
N GLU A 280 -11.12 29.92 0.72
CA GLU A 280 -10.55 31.25 1.00
C GLU A 280 -10.43 31.50 2.50
N SER A 281 -11.39 31.03 3.30
CA SER A 281 -11.34 31.08 4.76
C SER A 281 -10.16 30.27 5.32
N ILE A 282 -9.94 29.05 4.82
CA ILE A 282 -8.82 28.18 5.26
C ILE A 282 -7.48 28.79 4.85
N ALA A 283 -7.37 29.26 3.61
CA ALA A 283 -6.16 29.86 3.06
C ALA A 283 -5.78 31.16 3.79
N SER A 284 -6.77 32.02 4.10
CA SER A 284 -6.55 33.26 4.86
C SER A 284 -6.23 33.01 6.34
N GLY A 285 -6.64 31.85 6.89
CA GLY A 285 -6.19 31.35 8.19
C GLY A 285 -4.72 30.93 8.25
N GLY A 286 -4.01 30.95 7.11
CA GLY A 286 -2.58 30.64 7.02
C GLY A 286 -2.26 29.16 6.83
N SER A 287 -3.27 28.30 6.65
CA SER A 287 -3.03 26.88 6.37
C SER A 287 -2.38 26.71 4.99
N ARG A 288 -1.35 25.86 4.94
CA ARG A 288 -0.66 25.44 3.70
C ARG A 288 -0.74 23.92 3.49
N ASP A 289 -1.63 23.26 4.22
CA ASP A 289 -1.90 21.84 4.09
C ASP A 289 -2.79 21.61 2.85
N PRO A 290 -2.29 20.92 1.81
CA PRO A 290 -3.07 20.69 0.60
C PRO A 290 -4.32 19.84 0.87
N GLU A 291 -4.29 18.93 1.83
CA GLU A 291 -5.48 18.11 2.15
C GLU A 291 -6.61 19.00 2.68
N GLN A 292 -6.30 19.91 3.60
CA GLN A 292 -7.28 20.87 4.15
C GLN A 292 -7.81 21.84 3.08
N LEU A 293 -6.92 22.37 2.24
CA LEU A 293 -7.27 23.36 1.24
C LEU A 293 -8.13 22.78 0.10
N THR A 294 -7.97 21.50 -0.22
CA THR A 294 -8.72 20.82 -1.30
C THR A 294 -10.02 20.21 -0.82
N LEU A 295 -10.15 19.94 0.49
CA LEU A 295 -11.28 19.26 1.09
C LEU A 295 -12.65 19.89 0.79
N PRO A 296 -12.83 21.23 0.74
CA PRO A 296 -14.12 21.83 0.39
C PRO A 296 -14.63 21.39 -0.98
N TYR A 297 -13.76 21.40 -2.00
CA TYR A 297 -14.09 20.96 -3.36
C TYR A 297 -14.39 19.46 -3.40
N LEU A 298 -13.57 18.66 -2.72
CA LEU A 298 -13.73 17.21 -2.68
C LEU A 298 -15.02 16.78 -1.98
N ARG A 299 -15.39 17.42 -0.87
CA ARG A 299 -16.67 17.19 -0.19
C ARG A 299 -17.85 17.49 -1.11
N ALA A 300 -17.80 18.59 -1.85
CA ALA A 300 -18.87 18.95 -2.79
C ALA A 300 -18.99 17.94 -3.94
N VAL A 301 -17.87 17.50 -4.53
CA VAL A 301 -17.85 16.45 -5.55
C VAL A 301 -18.36 15.11 -5.00
N SER A 302 -17.92 14.71 -3.81
CA SER A 302 -18.35 13.46 -3.17
C SER A 302 -19.86 13.46 -2.90
N LYS A 303 -20.41 14.55 -2.36
CA LYS A 303 -21.85 14.69 -2.10
C LYS A 303 -22.67 14.59 -3.38
N LEU A 304 -22.24 15.26 -4.46
CA LEU A 304 -22.90 15.16 -5.77
C LEU A 304 -22.89 13.70 -6.27
N ARG A 305 -21.74 13.03 -6.22
CA ARG A 305 -21.60 11.63 -6.64
C ARG A 305 -22.50 10.70 -5.82
N ASP A 306 -22.50 10.85 -4.50
CA ASP A 306 -23.26 9.98 -3.60
C ASP A 306 -24.76 10.16 -3.83
N GLU A 307 -25.22 11.40 -4.06
CA GLU A 307 -26.60 11.70 -4.39
C GLU A 307 -27.01 11.12 -5.75
N LEU A 308 -26.15 11.23 -6.78
CA LEU A 308 -26.38 10.57 -8.07
C LEU A 308 -26.56 9.05 -7.91
N ARG A 309 -25.71 8.39 -7.10
CA ARG A 309 -25.81 6.96 -6.80
C ARG A 309 -27.08 6.61 -6.03
N ARG A 310 -27.59 7.52 -5.19
CA ARG A 310 -28.83 7.34 -4.44
C ARG A 310 -30.05 7.34 -5.36
N ILE A 311 -30.11 8.26 -6.32
CA ILE A 311 -31.27 8.43 -7.20
C ILE A 311 -31.24 7.52 -8.44
N VAL A 312 -30.10 6.90 -8.76
CA VAL A 312 -29.85 6.13 -10.00
C VAL A 312 -30.89 5.03 -10.29
N SER A 313 -31.44 4.39 -9.25
CA SER A 313 -32.43 3.32 -9.38
C SER A 313 -33.78 3.81 -9.91
N ASN A 314 -34.09 5.10 -9.71
CA ASN A 314 -35.37 5.70 -10.03
C ASN A 314 -35.37 6.38 -11.41
N GLN A 315 -34.27 6.28 -12.16
CA GLN A 315 -34.07 6.97 -13.44
C GLN A 315 -34.33 6.04 -14.64
N ALA A 316 -34.64 6.65 -15.79
CA ALA A 316 -34.79 5.94 -17.05
C ALA A 316 -33.51 5.18 -17.45
N PRO A 317 -33.57 4.09 -18.24
CA PRO A 317 -32.41 3.24 -18.56
C PRO A 317 -31.20 3.99 -19.14
N GLU A 318 -31.43 4.96 -20.03
CA GLU A 318 -30.35 5.76 -20.61
C GLU A 318 -29.71 6.70 -19.58
N THR A 319 -30.53 7.41 -18.80
CA THR A 319 -30.06 8.26 -17.69
C THR A 319 -29.32 7.45 -16.64
N LYS A 320 -29.79 6.24 -16.33
CA LYS A 320 -29.12 5.30 -15.42
C LYS A 320 -27.72 4.95 -15.91
N LYS A 321 -27.57 4.63 -17.20
CA LYS A 321 -26.27 4.34 -17.81
C LYS A 321 -25.33 5.55 -17.76
N ALA A 322 -25.87 6.74 -18.06
CA ALA A 322 -25.11 7.99 -17.99
C ALA A 322 -24.64 8.31 -16.55
N ILE A 323 -25.52 8.17 -15.56
CA ILE A 323 -25.19 8.35 -14.14
C ILE A 323 -24.09 7.39 -13.72
N LEU A 324 -24.23 6.09 -14.00
CA LEU A 324 -23.23 5.09 -13.62
C LEU A 324 -21.86 5.41 -14.24
N SER A 325 -21.84 5.71 -15.55
CA SER A 325 -20.62 6.10 -16.24
C SER A 325 -19.97 7.36 -15.66
N LEU A 326 -20.77 8.36 -15.27
CA LEU A 326 -20.28 9.58 -14.64
C LEU A 326 -19.72 9.29 -13.24
N THR A 327 -20.44 8.54 -12.41
CA THR A 327 -20.00 8.22 -11.05
C THR A 327 -18.74 7.36 -11.01
N ASP A 328 -18.57 6.46 -11.98
CA ASP A 328 -17.36 5.67 -12.15
C ASP A 328 -16.20 6.54 -12.63
N ARG A 329 -16.40 7.42 -13.62
CA ARG A 329 -15.37 8.36 -14.08
C ARG A 329 -14.89 9.30 -12.96
N ILE A 330 -15.83 9.81 -12.14
CA ILE A 330 -15.50 10.68 -11.00
C ILE A 330 -14.56 9.94 -10.02
N ARG A 331 -14.92 8.71 -9.63
CA ARG A 331 -14.13 7.93 -8.66
C ARG A 331 -12.81 7.46 -9.26
N ASP A 332 -12.86 6.78 -10.40
CA ASP A 332 -11.77 5.95 -10.93
C ASP A 332 -10.81 6.72 -11.85
N GLU A 333 -11.19 7.93 -12.28
CA GLU A 333 -10.36 8.79 -13.13
C GLU A 333 -10.17 10.18 -12.53
N ASP A 334 -11.23 10.99 -12.42
CA ASP A 334 -11.13 12.41 -12.09
C ASP A 334 -10.46 12.61 -10.71
N LEU A 335 -10.90 11.90 -9.67
CA LEU A 335 -10.33 11.98 -8.32
C LEU A 335 -9.07 11.12 -8.15
N THR A 336 -9.04 9.92 -8.72
CA THR A 336 -7.89 9.01 -8.68
C THR A 336 -6.63 9.68 -9.23
N ASN A 337 -6.73 10.40 -10.35
CA ASN A 337 -5.59 11.09 -10.97
C ASN A 337 -5.09 12.28 -10.11
N LEU A 338 -5.89 12.76 -9.16
CA LEU A 338 -5.52 13.79 -8.20
C LEU A 338 -5.02 13.22 -6.86
N GLY A 339 -4.92 11.89 -6.72
CA GLY A 339 -4.50 11.28 -5.46
C GLY A 339 -5.62 11.21 -4.42
N VAL A 340 -6.87 11.13 -4.87
CA VAL A 340 -8.04 11.01 -4.00
C VAL A 340 -8.77 9.70 -4.27
N TYR A 341 -8.89 8.89 -3.23
CA TYR A 341 -9.65 7.65 -3.22
C TYR A 341 -10.96 7.85 -2.45
N LEU A 342 -12.08 7.49 -3.06
CA LEU A 342 -13.38 7.44 -2.40
C LEU A 342 -13.68 6.01 -1.93
N ASP A 343 -13.72 5.83 -0.61
CA ASP A 343 -14.07 4.57 0.02
C ASP A 343 -15.59 4.50 0.23
N ASP A 344 -16.25 3.69 -0.61
CA ASP A 344 -17.71 3.52 -0.60
C ASP A 344 -18.13 2.65 0.59
N ARG A 345 -18.91 3.22 1.52
CA ARG A 345 -19.41 2.53 2.70
C ARG A 345 -20.80 1.93 2.50
N PRO A 346 -21.14 0.84 3.23
CA PRO A 346 -22.46 0.23 3.17
C PRO A 346 -23.56 1.16 3.73
N ASP A 347 -24.82 0.74 3.54
CA ASP A 347 -26.01 1.37 4.14
C ASP A 347 -26.25 2.84 3.79
N GLY A 348 -25.74 3.31 2.64
CA GLY A 348 -25.96 4.68 2.16
C GLY A 348 -25.21 5.75 2.93
N GLN A 349 -24.20 5.35 3.73
CA GLN A 349 -23.27 6.29 4.33
C GLN A 349 -22.47 7.03 3.24
N ALA A 350 -22.08 8.28 3.52
CA ALA A 350 -21.25 9.06 2.61
C ALA A 350 -19.92 8.33 2.31
N SER A 351 -19.34 8.52 1.14
CA SER A 351 -18.00 8.00 0.87
C SER A 351 -16.96 8.68 1.76
N LEU A 352 -16.01 7.91 2.28
CA LEU A 352 -14.85 8.49 2.97
C LEU A 352 -13.83 8.96 1.94
N ILE A 353 -13.39 10.21 2.09
CA ILE A 353 -12.37 10.82 1.23
C ILE A 353 -11.00 10.51 1.81
N LYS A 354 -10.19 9.75 1.07
CA LYS A 354 -8.83 9.36 1.47
C LYS A 354 -7.82 9.95 0.50
N PHE A 355 -6.81 10.60 1.04
CA PHE A 355 -5.66 11.09 0.26
C PHE A 355 -4.62 9.98 0.17
N ILE A 356 -4.33 9.54 -1.06
CA ILE A 356 -3.36 8.49 -1.36
C ILE A 356 -2.53 9.00 -2.54
N PRO A 357 -1.18 8.87 -2.54
CA PRO A 357 -0.37 9.36 -3.65
C PRO A 357 -0.91 8.92 -5.01
N ALA A 358 -1.09 9.88 -5.94
CA ALA A 358 -1.70 9.60 -7.25
C ALA A 358 -0.95 8.49 -8.00
N ALA A 359 0.38 8.43 -7.87
CA ALA A 359 1.20 7.38 -8.46
C ALA A 359 0.82 5.97 -7.95
N GLU A 360 0.52 5.81 -6.66
CA GLU A 360 0.08 4.54 -6.09
C GLU A 360 -1.30 4.14 -6.60
N LEU A 361 -2.23 5.09 -6.64
CA LEU A 361 -3.58 4.85 -7.15
C LEU A 361 -3.58 4.48 -8.65
N ILE A 362 -2.78 5.20 -9.44
CA ILE A 362 -2.63 4.95 -10.89
C ILE A 362 -1.99 3.57 -11.10
N ALA A 363 -0.92 3.24 -10.38
CA ALA A 363 -0.28 1.93 -10.47
C ALA A 363 -1.25 0.79 -10.11
N ALA A 364 -2.03 0.93 -9.04
CA ALA A 364 -3.04 -0.05 -8.64
C ALA A 364 -4.14 -0.22 -9.71
N ARG A 365 -4.58 0.89 -10.34
CA ARG A 365 -5.55 0.86 -11.45
C ARG A 365 -4.98 0.14 -12.67
N GLU A 366 -3.75 0.44 -13.06
CA GLU A 366 -3.06 -0.19 -14.19
C GLU A 366 -2.82 -1.67 -13.95
N GLU A 367 -2.40 -2.05 -12.74
CA GLU A 367 -2.24 -3.46 -12.36
C GLU A 367 -3.57 -4.21 -12.45
N LYS A 368 -4.65 -3.65 -11.89
CA LYS A 368 -5.99 -4.25 -11.97
C LYS A 368 -6.47 -4.39 -13.41
N ALA A 369 -6.21 -3.39 -14.26
CA ALA A 369 -6.52 -3.44 -15.68
C ALA A 369 -5.71 -4.53 -16.40
N ALA A 370 -4.42 -4.66 -16.10
CA ALA A 370 -3.56 -5.71 -16.64
C ALA A 370 -4.02 -7.12 -16.22
N GLN A 371 -4.37 -7.30 -14.94
CA GLN A 371 -4.92 -8.56 -14.43
C GLN A 371 -6.27 -8.91 -15.10
N ALA A 372 -7.14 -7.92 -15.31
CA ALA A 372 -8.41 -8.10 -16.01
C ALA A 372 -8.21 -8.45 -17.49
N ALA A 373 -7.30 -7.77 -18.18
CA ALA A 373 -6.93 -8.06 -19.57
C ALA A 373 -6.35 -9.47 -19.71
N GLU A 374 -5.48 -9.89 -18.78
CA GLU A 374 -4.91 -11.23 -18.75
C GLU A 374 -6.00 -12.29 -18.55
N LYS A 375 -6.92 -12.05 -17.62
CA LYS A 375 -8.06 -12.94 -17.37
C LYS A 375 -8.98 -13.04 -18.60
N ALA A 376 -9.22 -11.92 -19.28
CA ALA A 376 -10.02 -11.89 -20.51
C ALA A 376 -9.31 -12.66 -21.64
N ARG A 377 -8.00 -12.47 -21.82
CA ARG A 377 -7.19 -13.21 -22.79
C ARG A 377 -7.25 -14.71 -22.54
N LYS A 378 -7.00 -15.15 -21.29
CA LYS A 378 -7.10 -16.58 -20.91
C LYS A 378 -8.49 -17.15 -21.17
N LYS A 379 -9.55 -16.37 -20.91
CA LYS A 379 -10.94 -16.80 -21.18
C LYS A 379 -11.20 -16.97 -22.67
N GLU A 380 -10.70 -16.06 -23.50
CA GLU A 380 -10.85 -16.13 -24.95
C GLU A 380 -10.02 -17.24 -25.58
N GLU A 381 -8.77 -17.42 -25.16
CA GLU A 381 -7.93 -18.56 -25.56
C GLU A 381 -8.58 -19.89 -25.20
N ALA A 382 -9.17 -20.01 -24.00
CA ALA A 382 -9.90 -21.20 -23.59
C ALA A 382 -11.16 -21.44 -24.44
N ARG A 383 -11.87 -20.38 -24.85
CA ARG A 383 -13.03 -20.48 -25.76
C ARG A 383 -12.60 -21.00 -27.13
N LEU A 384 -11.58 -20.41 -27.74
CA LEU A 384 -11.05 -20.82 -29.04
C LEU A 384 -10.49 -22.24 -29.02
N ALA A 385 -9.78 -22.62 -27.95
CA ALA A 385 -9.26 -23.98 -27.77
C ALA A 385 -10.40 -25.00 -27.65
N ARG A 386 -11.48 -24.66 -26.94
CA ARG A 386 -12.68 -25.51 -26.84
C ARG A 386 -13.39 -25.63 -28.18
N GLU A 387 -13.57 -24.54 -28.91
CA GLU A 387 -14.19 -24.56 -30.25
C GLU A 387 -13.39 -25.42 -31.22
N LYS A 388 -12.05 -25.29 -31.21
CA LYS A 388 -11.16 -26.13 -32.01
C LYS A 388 -11.23 -27.60 -31.60
N ALA A 389 -11.22 -27.90 -30.31
CA ALA A 389 -11.33 -29.27 -29.80
C ALA A 389 -12.68 -29.91 -30.15
N ASP A 390 -13.78 -29.14 -30.03
CA ASP A 390 -15.12 -29.57 -30.44
C ASP A 390 -15.18 -29.81 -31.95
N GLN A 391 -14.54 -28.96 -32.76
CA GLN A 391 -14.46 -29.15 -34.21
C GLN A 391 -13.63 -30.40 -34.58
N GLU A 392 -12.44 -30.58 -34.01
CA GLU A 392 -11.63 -31.78 -34.23
C GLU A 392 -12.33 -33.06 -33.77
N ALA A 393 -13.06 -33.01 -32.66
CA ALA A 393 -13.86 -34.12 -32.17
C ALA A 393 -15.01 -34.45 -33.13
N ARG A 394 -15.68 -33.42 -33.69
CA ARG A 394 -16.71 -33.60 -34.72
C ARG A 394 -16.14 -34.21 -36.00
N GLU A 395 -15.01 -33.71 -36.51
CA GLU A 395 -14.37 -34.28 -37.72
C GLU A 395 -13.94 -35.73 -37.50
N LYS A 396 -13.32 -36.05 -36.35
CA LYS A 396 -12.99 -37.44 -35.99
C LYS A 396 -14.24 -38.31 -35.90
N ALA A 397 -15.33 -37.80 -35.37
CA ALA A 397 -16.60 -38.52 -35.25
C ALA A 397 -17.32 -38.71 -36.59
N LYS A 398 -16.94 -38.01 -37.68
CA LYS A 398 -17.48 -38.27 -39.04
C LYS A 398 -16.95 -39.56 -39.66
N VAL A 399 -15.83 -40.10 -39.17
CA VAL A 399 -15.28 -41.36 -39.66
C VAL A 399 -16.22 -42.50 -39.30
N ARG A 400 -16.67 -43.25 -40.30
CA ARG A 400 -17.54 -44.40 -40.10
C ARG A 400 -16.84 -45.42 -39.19
N PRO A 401 -17.55 -46.04 -38.23
CA PRO A 401 -16.95 -47.02 -37.32
C PRO A 401 -16.30 -48.20 -38.07
N GLU A 402 -16.88 -48.60 -39.21
CA GLU A 402 -16.36 -49.68 -40.04
C GLU A 402 -15.03 -49.34 -40.73
N ASP A 403 -14.69 -48.06 -40.88
CA ASP A 403 -13.50 -47.59 -41.59
C ASP A 403 -12.38 -47.14 -40.64
N LEU A 404 -12.65 -47.12 -39.33
CA LEU A 404 -11.76 -46.60 -38.28
C LEU A 404 -10.36 -47.24 -38.29
N PHE A 405 -10.26 -48.54 -38.58
CA PHE A 405 -8.99 -49.29 -38.53
C PHE A 405 -8.47 -49.72 -39.90
N LYS A 406 -9.17 -49.41 -41.00
CA LYS A 406 -8.80 -49.88 -42.35
C LYS A 406 -7.57 -49.16 -42.92
N GLY A 407 -7.26 -47.96 -42.43
CA GLY A 407 -6.07 -47.19 -42.82
C GLY A 407 -4.83 -47.46 -41.95
N ASP A 408 -4.90 -48.36 -40.97
CA ASP A 408 -3.80 -48.64 -40.05
C ASP A 408 -2.93 -49.80 -40.59
N GLU A 409 -1.69 -49.50 -40.96
CA GLU A 409 -0.76 -50.45 -41.57
C GLU A 409 -0.41 -51.67 -40.71
N ARG A 410 -0.75 -51.65 -39.42
CA ARG A 410 -0.48 -52.76 -38.50
C ARG A 410 -1.40 -53.96 -38.72
N TYR A 411 -2.48 -53.79 -39.47
CA TYR A 411 -3.52 -54.80 -39.67
C TYR A 411 -3.65 -55.19 -41.15
N SER A 412 -4.00 -56.45 -41.40
CA SER A 412 -4.11 -57.01 -42.75
C SER A 412 -5.48 -57.58 -43.09
N ALA A 413 -6.35 -57.82 -42.10
CA ALA A 413 -7.71 -58.30 -42.27
C ALA A 413 -8.64 -57.74 -41.17
N TRP A 414 -9.92 -57.58 -41.50
CA TRP A 414 -10.96 -57.03 -40.63
C TRP A 414 -12.24 -57.87 -40.70
N ASP A 415 -13.08 -57.81 -39.66
CA ASP A 415 -14.41 -58.42 -39.66
C ASP A 415 -15.49 -57.53 -40.31
N GLU A 416 -16.74 -57.99 -40.35
CA GLU A 416 -17.89 -57.26 -40.91
C GLU A 416 -18.16 -55.90 -40.24
N GLN A 417 -17.68 -55.73 -39.01
CA GLN A 417 -17.84 -54.50 -38.22
C GLN A 417 -16.62 -53.57 -38.38
N GLY A 418 -15.60 -53.98 -39.14
CA GLY A 418 -14.37 -53.23 -39.38
C GLY A 418 -13.32 -53.38 -38.26
N LEU A 419 -13.44 -54.36 -37.36
CA LEU A 419 -12.44 -54.64 -36.33
C LEU A 419 -11.31 -55.52 -36.90
N PRO A 420 -10.03 -55.18 -36.63
CA PRO A 420 -8.90 -55.98 -37.08
C PRO A 420 -8.92 -57.41 -36.54
N THR A 421 -8.75 -58.39 -37.42
CA THR A 421 -8.65 -59.81 -37.09
C THR A 421 -7.23 -60.35 -37.22
N LYS A 422 -6.44 -59.79 -38.15
CA LYS A 422 -5.03 -60.17 -38.38
C LYS A 422 -4.08 -58.98 -38.35
N MET A 423 -2.89 -59.22 -37.82
CA MET A 423 -1.73 -58.32 -37.86
C MET A 423 -1.08 -58.34 -39.25
N LYS A 424 -0.21 -57.37 -39.53
CA LYS A 424 0.52 -57.24 -40.81
C LYS A 424 1.37 -58.48 -41.15
N ASP A 425 1.88 -59.17 -40.14
CA ASP A 425 2.66 -60.42 -40.26
C ASP A 425 1.79 -61.68 -40.47
N GLY A 426 0.47 -61.51 -40.54
CA GLY A 426 -0.49 -62.59 -40.74
C GLY A 426 -0.92 -63.33 -39.45
N SER A 427 -0.35 -62.97 -38.29
CA SER A 427 -0.76 -63.51 -36.99
C SER A 427 -2.11 -62.94 -36.51
N ASP A 428 -2.81 -63.67 -35.66
CA ASP A 428 -4.08 -63.22 -35.09
C ASP A 428 -3.84 -62.09 -34.07
N VAL A 429 -4.73 -61.08 -34.07
CA VAL A 429 -4.63 -59.97 -33.11
C VAL A 429 -4.85 -60.51 -31.68
N PRO A 430 -3.93 -60.25 -30.73
CA PRO A 430 -4.06 -60.74 -29.36
C PRO A 430 -5.36 -60.31 -28.67
N LYS A 431 -5.97 -61.20 -27.88
CA LYS A 431 -7.24 -60.94 -27.17
C LYS A 431 -7.22 -59.68 -26.29
N SER A 432 -6.08 -59.37 -25.67
CA SER A 432 -5.88 -58.14 -24.88
C SER A 432 -5.96 -56.88 -25.74
N GLN A 433 -5.39 -56.92 -26.95
CA GLN A 433 -5.40 -55.83 -27.92
C GLN A 433 -6.78 -55.67 -28.57
N LEU A 434 -7.46 -56.79 -28.90
CA LEU A 434 -8.85 -56.79 -29.39
C LEU A 434 -9.82 -56.09 -28.43
N LYS A 435 -9.67 -56.30 -27.11
CA LYS A 435 -10.49 -55.60 -26.10
C LYS A 435 -10.26 -54.08 -26.13
N GLY A 436 -9.02 -53.64 -26.37
CA GLY A 436 -8.67 -52.23 -26.54
C GLY A 436 -9.26 -51.63 -27.82
N LEU A 437 -9.14 -52.34 -28.94
CA LEU A 437 -9.69 -51.94 -30.25
C LEU A 437 -11.22 -51.88 -30.22
N LYS A 438 -11.88 -52.87 -29.60
CA LYS A 438 -13.34 -52.86 -29.43
C LYS A 438 -13.83 -51.65 -28.63
N LYS A 439 -13.13 -51.30 -27.55
CA LYS A 439 -13.45 -50.10 -26.76
C LYS A 439 -13.28 -48.81 -27.56
N GLN A 440 -12.29 -48.72 -28.45
CA GLN A 440 -12.13 -47.58 -29.35
C GLN A 440 -13.23 -47.52 -30.40
N TRP A 441 -13.59 -48.67 -30.98
CA TRP A 441 -14.69 -48.81 -31.93
C TRP A 441 -16.04 -48.42 -31.32
N ASP A 442 -16.37 -48.90 -30.12
CA ASP A 442 -17.63 -48.58 -29.44
C ASP A 442 -17.76 -47.08 -29.13
N ARG A 443 -16.64 -46.43 -28.78
CA ARG A 443 -16.59 -44.97 -28.59
C ARG A 443 -16.82 -44.22 -29.89
N GLN A 444 -16.18 -44.66 -30.98
CA GLN A 444 -16.35 -44.05 -32.30
C GLN A 444 -17.79 -44.23 -32.80
N LYS A 445 -18.35 -45.43 -32.66
CA LYS A 445 -19.75 -45.72 -33.01
C LYS A 445 -20.71 -44.78 -32.30
N LYS A 446 -20.57 -44.64 -30.97
CA LYS A 446 -21.39 -43.73 -30.20
C LYS A 446 -21.26 -42.28 -30.70
N ALA A 447 -20.04 -41.80 -30.92
CA ALA A 447 -19.80 -40.43 -31.39
C ALA A 447 -20.37 -40.16 -32.79
N HIS A 448 -20.21 -41.11 -33.71
CA HIS A 448 -20.73 -41.04 -35.08
C HIS A 448 -22.26 -41.12 -35.12
N ASP A 449 -22.87 -42.02 -34.34
CA ASP A 449 -24.32 -42.15 -34.22
C ASP A 449 -24.95 -40.89 -33.58
N ASP A 450 -24.29 -40.28 -32.59
CA ASP A 450 -24.71 -39.02 -31.97
C ASP A 450 -24.67 -37.84 -32.96
N LEU A 451 -23.69 -37.79 -33.89
CA LEU A 451 -23.68 -36.80 -34.98
C LEU A 451 -24.80 -37.05 -35.98
N LYS A 452 -25.07 -38.32 -36.30
CA LYS A 452 -26.13 -38.73 -37.23
C LYS A 452 -27.50 -38.31 -36.71
N ALA A 453 -27.76 -38.55 -35.43
CA ALA A 453 -29.01 -38.16 -34.75
C ALA A 453 -29.22 -36.64 -34.72
N LYS A 454 -28.14 -35.85 -34.76
CA LYS A 454 -28.17 -34.37 -34.81
C LYS A 454 -28.26 -33.79 -36.23
N GLY A 455 -28.26 -34.62 -37.28
CA GLY A 455 -28.34 -34.17 -38.67
C GLY A 455 -27.06 -33.46 -39.17
N LEU A 456 -25.91 -33.76 -38.57
CA LEU A 456 -24.62 -33.12 -38.86
C LEU A 456 -23.65 -34.00 -39.68
N LEU A 457 -24.18 -35.06 -40.32
CA LEU A 457 -23.47 -36.04 -41.14
C LEU A 457 -23.97 -36.04 -42.58
#